data_AF-A0A0M1JAC5-F1
#
_entry.id   AF-A0A0M1JAC5-F1
#
_cell.length_a   1.000
_cell.length_b   1.000
_cell.length_c   1.000
_cell.angle_alpha   90.00
_cell.angle_beta   90.00
_cell.angle_gamma   90.00
#
_symmetry.space_group_name_H-M   'P 1'
#
loop_
_entity.id
_entity.type
_entity.pdbx_description
1 polymer ?
#
loop_
_entity_poly.entity_id
_entity_poly.type
_entity_poly.pdbx_seq_one_letter_code
_entity_poly.pdbx_strand_id
1 'polypeptide(L)'
;ASSEAAKLLANKENAADLVGGVSYSGDDLLTITLLDMSLSATMEASRNVAEHVLDRLYQVGELHKDNVQHAGFAVLKAPDIPGMLVETAYISNVDEEVKLGTPNFQEQLATAILSGVKEYFYRRPPVGSRVAQLANSFGGNESN
;
A
#
# COMPACT_ATOMS: atom_id res chain seq x y z
N ALA A 1 -28.14 -11.46 5.69
CA ALA A 1 -27.31 -11.26 4.49
C ALA A 1 -26.43 -10.03 4.75
N SER A 2 -25.11 -10.15 4.53
CA SER A 2 -24.07 -9.23 5.02
C SER A 2 -24.13 -7.85 4.36
N SER A 3 -24.25 -6.80 5.18
CA SER A 3 -24.29 -5.37 4.79
C SER A 3 -23.00 -4.89 4.10
N GLU A 4 -21.87 -5.51 4.41
CA GLU A 4 -20.57 -5.11 3.91
C GLU A 4 -20.30 -5.67 2.51
N ALA A 5 -20.66 -6.93 2.26
CA ALA A 5 -20.60 -7.55 0.94
C ALA A 5 -21.51 -6.82 -0.07
N ALA A 6 -22.69 -6.38 0.36
CA ALA A 6 -23.58 -5.56 -0.46
C ALA A 6 -22.99 -4.17 -0.78
N LYS A 7 -22.31 -3.54 0.20
CA LYS A 7 -21.59 -2.28 -0.01
C LYS A 7 -20.38 -2.43 -0.95
N LEU A 8 -19.65 -3.54 -0.84
CA LEU A 8 -18.51 -3.86 -1.71
C LEU A 8 -18.98 -4.16 -3.13
N LEU A 9 -20.08 -4.91 -3.29
CA LEU A 9 -20.73 -5.13 -4.59
C LEU A 9 -21.19 -3.80 -5.20
N ALA A 10 -21.84 -2.93 -4.43
CA ALA A 10 -22.25 -1.60 -4.90
C ALA A 10 -21.07 -0.70 -5.31
N ASN A 11 -19.98 -0.71 -4.54
CA ASN A 11 -18.75 0.02 -4.90
C ASN A 11 -18.09 -0.57 -6.16
N LYS A 12 -18.22 -1.89 -6.37
CA LYS A 12 -17.72 -2.59 -7.55
C LYS A 12 -18.60 -2.33 -8.78
N GLU A 13 -19.92 -2.24 -8.65
CA GLU A 13 -20.83 -1.79 -9.73
C GLU A 13 -20.45 -0.38 -10.18
N ASN A 14 -20.19 0.54 -9.24
CA ASN A 14 -19.69 1.89 -9.55
C ASN A 14 -18.32 1.89 -10.27
N ALA A 15 -17.46 0.90 -9.99
CA ALA A 15 -16.16 0.75 -10.66
C ALA A 15 -16.25 0.03 -12.02
N ALA A 16 -17.21 -0.89 -12.18
CA ALA A 16 -17.46 -1.63 -13.41
C ALA A 16 -18.10 -0.74 -14.50
N ASP A 17 -18.93 0.24 -14.10
CA ASP A 17 -19.46 1.27 -15.00
C ASP A 17 -18.34 2.17 -15.59
N LEU A 18 -17.20 2.30 -14.91
CA LEU A 18 -16.01 3.01 -15.41
C LEU A 18 -15.16 2.19 -16.38
N VAL A 19 -15.33 0.85 -16.44
CA VAL A 19 -14.46 -0.07 -17.20
C VAL A 19 -15.19 -0.79 -18.36
N GLY A 20 -16.51 -0.63 -18.47
CA GLY A 20 -17.26 -1.08 -19.64
C GLY A 20 -17.69 -2.55 -19.55
N GLY A 21 -18.84 -2.76 -18.91
CA GLY A 21 -19.84 -3.77 -19.26
C GLY A 21 -19.37 -5.21 -19.45
N VAL A 22 -19.25 -5.97 -18.36
CA VAL A 22 -19.24 -7.44 -18.41
C VAL A 22 -20.27 -7.97 -17.42
N SER A 23 -21.40 -8.50 -17.91
CA SER A 23 -22.42 -9.16 -17.09
C SER A 23 -21.91 -10.50 -16.56
N TYR A 24 -22.12 -10.78 -15.28
CA TYR A 24 -21.78 -12.07 -14.67
C TYR A 24 -23.03 -12.89 -14.34
N SER A 25 -22.92 -14.20 -14.53
CA SER A 25 -23.95 -15.21 -14.27
C SER A 25 -23.39 -16.28 -13.34
N GLY A 26 -24.11 -16.62 -12.26
CA GLY A 26 -24.21 -18.00 -11.77
C GLY A 26 -23.55 -18.40 -10.45
N ASP A 27 -22.56 -17.68 -9.91
CA ASP A 27 -21.98 -18.05 -8.59
C ASP A 27 -21.49 -16.83 -7.80
N ASP A 28 -22.47 -16.07 -7.30
CA ASP A 28 -22.24 -14.86 -6.50
C ASP A 28 -21.41 -15.15 -5.25
N LEU A 29 -21.57 -16.33 -4.63
CA LEU A 29 -20.85 -16.68 -3.40
C LEU A 29 -19.36 -16.89 -3.66
N LEU A 30 -18.99 -17.62 -4.71
CA LEU A 30 -17.58 -17.78 -5.10
C LEU A 30 -16.94 -16.44 -5.47
N THR A 31 -17.67 -15.61 -6.22
CA THR A 31 -17.22 -14.28 -6.62
C THR A 31 -16.98 -13.36 -5.42
N ILE A 32 -17.89 -13.37 -4.43
CA ILE A 32 -17.75 -12.63 -3.18
C ILE A 32 -16.56 -13.14 -2.37
N THR A 33 -16.38 -14.46 -2.28
CA THR A 33 -15.27 -15.07 -1.53
C THR A 33 -13.92 -14.69 -2.13
N LEU A 34 -13.77 -14.79 -3.45
CA LEU A 34 -12.54 -14.39 -4.15
C LEU A 34 -12.25 -12.89 -3.99
N LEU A 35 -13.29 -12.05 -4.01
CA LEU A 35 -13.15 -10.63 -3.76
C LEU A 35 -12.67 -10.32 -2.34
N ASP A 36 -13.24 -11.00 -1.34
CA ASP A 36 -12.86 -10.84 0.06
C ASP A 36 -11.40 -11.29 0.31
N MET A 37 -11.01 -12.41 -0.30
CA MET A 37 -9.61 -12.87 -0.29
C MET A 37 -8.67 -11.85 -0.95
N SER A 38 -9.04 -11.27 -2.09
CA SER A 38 -8.26 -10.23 -2.77
C SER A 38 -8.12 -8.99 -1.90
N LEU A 39 -9.22 -8.52 -1.30
CA LEU A 39 -9.21 -7.36 -0.41
C LEU A 39 -8.33 -7.62 0.80
N SER A 40 -8.46 -8.79 1.43
CA SER A 40 -7.64 -9.20 2.57
C SER A 40 -6.16 -9.23 2.22
N ALA A 41 -5.80 -9.83 1.09
CA ALA A 41 -4.41 -9.87 0.61
C ALA A 41 -3.87 -8.46 0.31
N THR A 42 -4.68 -7.59 -0.28
CA THR A 42 -4.31 -6.19 -0.55
C THR A 42 -4.13 -5.38 0.74
N MET A 43 -4.97 -5.60 1.75
CA MET A 43 -4.82 -4.97 3.07
C MET A 43 -3.56 -5.45 3.80
N GLU A 44 -3.24 -6.74 3.73
CA GLU A 44 -2.02 -7.30 4.30
C GLU A 44 -0.78 -6.71 3.61
N ALA A 45 -0.76 -6.70 2.28
CA ALA A 45 0.30 -6.08 1.50
C ALA A 45 0.47 -4.59 1.84
N SER A 46 -0.63 -3.84 1.92
CA SER A 46 -0.65 -2.41 2.28
C SER A 46 -0.04 -2.17 3.66
N ARG A 47 -0.41 -3.00 4.64
CA ARG A 47 0.15 -2.94 5.99
C ARG A 47 1.65 -3.20 5.98
N ASN A 48 2.09 -4.25 5.29
CA ASN A 48 3.49 -4.63 5.28
C ASN A 48 4.39 -3.55 4.64
N VAL A 49 3.98 -2.98 3.51
CA VAL A 49 4.73 -1.88 2.90
C VAL A 49 4.68 -0.62 3.78
N ALA A 50 3.58 -0.35 4.48
CA ALA A 50 3.46 0.79 5.39
C ALA A 50 4.38 0.66 6.62
N GLU A 51 4.54 -0.54 7.18
CA GLU A 51 5.47 -0.81 8.30
C GLU A 51 6.91 -0.50 7.87
N HIS A 52 7.34 -0.96 6.68
CA HIS A 52 8.67 -0.63 6.15
C HIS A 52 8.87 0.86 5.87
N VAL A 53 7.85 1.56 5.37
CA VAL A 53 7.92 3.02 5.17
C VAL A 53 8.01 3.75 6.50
N LEU A 54 7.23 3.33 7.51
CA LEU A 54 7.24 3.90 8.86
C LEU A 54 8.63 3.80 9.50
N ASP A 55 9.27 2.62 9.42
CA ASP A 55 10.62 2.38 9.95
C ASP A 55 11.67 3.34 9.35
N ARG A 56 11.51 3.71 8.08
CA ARG A 56 12.42 4.66 7.40
C ARG A 56 12.11 6.11 7.77
N LEU A 57 10.83 6.47 7.88
CA LEU A 57 10.43 7.81 8.29
C LEU A 57 10.88 8.15 9.71
N TYR A 58 10.93 7.15 10.59
CA TYR A 58 11.48 7.26 11.94
C TYR A 58 12.91 7.82 12.01
N GLN A 59 13.69 7.64 10.95
CA GLN A 59 15.08 8.10 10.89
C GLN A 59 15.20 9.56 10.46
N VAL A 60 14.13 10.15 9.92
CA VAL A 60 14.10 11.52 9.42
C VAL A 60 13.67 12.50 10.52
N GLY A 61 12.75 12.11 11.39
CA GLY A 61 12.24 12.96 12.46
C GLY A 61 11.32 12.24 13.42
N GLU A 62 10.79 12.98 14.39
CA GLU A 62 9.84 12.46 15.36
C GLU A 62 8.49 12.20 14.69
N LEU A 63 7.95 11.00 14.89
CA LEU A 63 6.65 10.60 14.38
C LEU A 63 5.61 10.72 15.49
N HIS A 64 4.42 11.19 15.12
CA HIS A 64 3.29 11.35 16.04
C HIS A 64 2.70 10.01 16.51
N LYS A 65 2.94 8.94 15.75
CA LYS A 65 2.49 7.57 16.02
C LYS A 65 3.60 6.60 15.70
N ASP A 66 3.68 5.54 16.51
CA ASP A 66 4.70 4.52 16.43
C ASP A 66 4.28 3.24 15.69
N ASN A 67 3.04 3.22 15.23
CA ASN A 67 2.47 2.12 14.50
C ASN A 67 1.62 2.61 13.32
N VAL A 68 1.47 1.73 12.32
CA VAL A 68 0.57 1.96 11.18
C VAL A 68 -0.87 2.04 11.69
N GLN A 69 -1.54 3.15 11.37
CA GLN A 69 -2.94 3.38 11.71
C GLN A 69 -3.88 2.82 10.64
N HIS A 70 -5.07 2.41 11.06
CA HIS A 70 -6.14 1.94 10.18
C HIS A 70 -7.29 2.92 10.18
N ALA A 71 -7.76 3.29 8.98
CA ALA A 71 -8.90 4.19 8.82
C ALA A 71 -9.64 3.88 7.52
N GLY A 72 -10.96 4.11 7.52
CA GLY A 72 -11.85 3.78 6.41
C GLY A 72 -11.79 4.71 5.20
N PHE A 73 -10.61 5.23 4.84
CA PHE A 73 -10.43 6.18 3.74
C PHE A 73 -10.83 5.56 2.40
N ALA A 74 -11.72 6.22 1.65
CA ALA A 74 -12.20 5.71 0.35
C ALA A 74 -11.07 5.55 -0.68
N VAL A 75 -10.05 6.42 -0.65
CA VAL A 75 -8.89 6.38 -1.54
C VAL A 75 -8.02 5.13 -1.37
N LEU A 76 -8.15 4.42 -0.24
CA LEU A 76 -7.37 3.21 0.05
C LEU A 76 -8.16 1.91 -0.16
N LYS A 77 -9.33 1.95 -0.80
CA LYS A 77 -10.24 0.78 -0.95
C LYS A 77 -10.13 0.04 -2.28
N ALA A 78 -9.03 0.20 -3.02
CA ALA A 78 -8.78 -0.59 -4.22
C ALA A 78 -8.53 -2.07 -3.83
N PRO A 79 -9.26 -3.05 -4.39
CA PRO A 79 -9.17 -4.45 -3.98
C PRO A 79 -7.92 -5.17 -4.50
N ASP A 80 -7.19 -4.59 -5.45
CA ASP A 80 -6.07 -5.17 -6.18
C ASP A 80 -4.78 -4.33 -6.14
N ILE A 81 -4.84 -3.14 -5.53
CA ILE A 81 -3.69 -2.22 -5.43
C ILE A 81 -3.46 -1.88 -3.96
N PRO A 82 -2.31 -2.27 -3.38
CA PRO A 82 -1.94 -1.84 -2.04
C PRO A 82 -1.82 -0.32 -1.94
N GLY A 83 -2.39 0.27 -0.89
CA GLY A 83 -2.45 1.72 -0.70
C GLY A 83 -2.13 2.14 0.73
N MET A 84 -1.50 3.29 0.88
CA MET A 84 -1.26 3.92 2.18
C MET A 84 -1.43 5.43 2.08
N LEU A 85 -1.69 6.06 3.23
CA LEU A 85 -1.61 7.51 3.40
C LEU A 85 -0.43 7.82 4.32
N VAL A 86 0.48 8.65 3.85
CA VAL A 86 1.66 9.08 4.63
C VAL A 86 1.41 10.50 5.11
N GLU A 87 1.34 10.68 6.43
CA GLU A 87 1.32 11.99 7.06
C GLU A 87 2.76 12.44 7.30
N THR A 88 3.19 13.47 6.58
CA THR A 88 4.60 13.90 6.55
C THR A 88 4.94 14.92 7.64
N ALA A 89 3.97 15.76 8.00
CA ALA A 89 4.07 16.84 8.98
C ALA A 89 2.67 17.47 9.18
N TYR A 90 2.47 18.12 10.32
CA TYR A 90 1.27 18.90 10.63
C TYR A 90 1.48 20.37 10.30
N ILE A 91 0.79 20.87 9.26
CA ILE A 91 0.81 22.31 8.89
C ILE A 91 0.27 23.19 10.04
N SER A 92 -0.55 22.65 10.93
CA SER A 92 -1.02 23.36 12.12
C SER A 92 0.07 23.66 13.15
N ASN A 93 1.23 23.00 13.06
CA ASN A 93 2.40 23.26 13.89
C ASN A 93 3.40 24.11 13.09
N VAL A 94 3.69 25.33 13.57
CA VAL A 94 4.56 26.30 12.88
C VAL A 94 5.96 25.75 12.61
N ASP A 95 6.54 25.00 13.55
CA ASP A 95 7.89 24.44 13.37
C ASP A 95 7.92 23.35 12.29
N GLU A 96 6.83 22.58 12.17
CA GLU A 96 6.67 21.54 11.16
C GLU A 96 6.32 22.12 9.79
N GLU A 97 5.47 23.15 9.74
CA GLU A 97 5.15 23.89 8.51
C GLU A 97 6.43 24.46 7.88
N VAL A 98 7.26 25.14 8.68
CA VAL A 98 8.53 25.70 8.21
C VAL A 98 9.45 24.62 7.66
N LYS A 99 9.59 23.49 8.37
CA LYS A 99 10.39 22.34 7.88
C LYS A 99 9.83 21.77 6.58
N LEU A 100 8.52 21.57 6.50
CA LEU A 100 7.82 21.03 5.33
C LEU A 100 8.01 21.92 4.08
N GLY A 101 8.19 23.22 4.27
CA GLY A 101 8.52 24.17 3.19
C GLY A 101 9.95 24.08 2.67
N THR A 102 10.86 23.35 3.34
CA THR A 102 12.27 23.27 2.92
C THR A 102 12.52 22.14 1.91
N PRO A 103 13.27 22.38 0.81
CA PRO A 103 13.60 21.33 -0.15
C PRO A 103 14.39 20.17 0.46
N ASN A 104 15.27 20.46 1.42
CA ASN A 104 16.08 19.44 2.07
C ASN A 104 15.22 18.44 2.87
N PHE A 105 14.23 18.92 3.63
CA PHE A 105 13.36 18.04 4.40
C PHE A 105 12.43 17.23 3.49
N GLN A 106 11.92 17.83 2.40
CA GLN A 106 11.13 17.13 1.39
C GLN A 106 11.94 15.99 0.73
N GLU A 107 13.21 16.22 0.41
CA GLU A 107 14.10 15.20 -0.16
C GLU A 107 14.34 14.05 0.84
N GLN A 108 14.53 14.36 2.12
CA GLN A 108 14.71 13.36 3.17
C GLN A 108 13.46 12.47 3.31
N LEU A 109 12.26 13.08 3.32
CA LEU A 109 10.99 12.35 3.35
C LEU A 109 10.81 11.47 2.12
N ALA A 110 11.02 12.01 0.92
CA ALA A 110 10.90 11.27 -0.33
C ALA A 110 11.88 10.08 -0.38
N THR A 111 13.13 10.30 0.07
CA THR A 111 14.16 9.26 0.15
C THR A 111 13.78 8.16 1.15
N ALA A 112 13.25 8.52 2.31
CA ALA A 112 12.80 7.57 3.32
C ALA A 112 11.63 6.72 2.81
N ILE A 113 10.60 7.34 2.22
CA ILE A 113 9.46 6.63 1.61
C ILE A 113 9.95 5.68 0.52
N LEU A 114 10.79 6.17 -0.41
CA LEU A 114 11.35 5.35 -1.48
C LEU A 114 12.14 4.15 -0.92
N SER A 115 12.92 4.37 0.14
CA SER A 115 13.71 3.31 0.78
C SER A 115 12.83 2.25 1.41
N GLY A 116 11.74 2.63 2.08
CA GLY A 116 10.78 1.70 2.67
C GLY A 116 10.04 0.88 1.61
N VAL A 117 9.57 1.53 0.54
CA VAL A 117 8.92 0.84 -0.59
C VAL A 117 9.89 -0.12 -1.28
N LYS A 118 11.15 0.27 -1.49
CA LYS A 118 12.17 -0.63 -2.03
C LYS A 118 12.37 -1.84 -1.12
N GLU A 119 12.54 -1.62 0.18
CA GLU A 119 12.76 -2.70 1.14
C GLU A 119 11.64 -3.75 1.10
N TYR A 120 10.38 -3.32 1.06
CA TYR A 120 9.23 -4.20 0.87
C TYR A 120 9.40 -5.12 -0.34
N PHE A 121 9.71 -4.54 -1.51
CA PHE A 121 9.88 -5.30 -2.75
C PHE A 121 11.15 -6.18 -2.76
N TYR A 122 12.23 -5.78 -2.10
CA TYR A 122 13.44 -6.62 -2.04
C TYR A 122 13.29 -7.80 -1.06
N ARG A 123 12.48 -7.66 0.00
CA ARG A 123 12.18 -8.76 0.94
C ARG A 123 11.25 -9.81 0.34
N ARG A 124 10.33 -9.40 -0.54
CA ARG A 124 9.43 -10.31 -1.26
C ARG A 124 9.35 -9.92 -2.74
N PRO A 125 10.40 -10.20 -3.54
CA PRO A 125 10.45 -9.80 -4.93
C PRO A 125 9.26 -10.36 -5.71
N PRO A 126 8.45 -9.50 -6.37
CA PRO A 126 7.34 -9.97 -7.18
C PRO A 126 7.88 -10.88 -8.28
N VAL A 127 7.24 -12.04 -8.46
CA VAL A 127 7.65 -13.03 -9.47
C VAL A 127 7.71 -12.38 -10.86
N GLY A 128 8.78 -12.65 -11.61
CA GLY A 128 8.99 -12.08 -12.94
C GLY A 128 9.45 -10.62 -12.97
N SER A 129 9.45 -9.91 -11.84
CA SER A 129 9.97 -8.53 -11.77
C SER A 129 11.48 -8.47 -11.95
N ARG A 130 11.99 -7.31 -12.37
CA ARG A 130 13.44 -7.05 -12.42
C ARG A 130 14.11 -7.22 -11.05
N VAL A 131 13.40 -6.89 -9.97
CA VAL A 131 13.88 -7.07 -8.59
C VAL A 131 14.10 -8.55 -8.28
N ALA A 132 13.17 -9.42 -8.69
CA ALA A 132 13.31 -10.87 -8.52
C ALA A 132 14.47 -11.43 -9.35
N GLN A 133 14.63 -10.97 -10.60
CA GLN A 133 15.75 -11.36 -11.45
C GLN A 133 17.10 -10.97 -10.84
N LEU A 134 17.21 -9.75 -10.31
CA LEU A 134 18.40 -9.27 -9.62
C LEU A 134 18.69 -10.09 -8.37
N ALA A 135 17.69 -10.31 -7.50
CA ALA A 135 17.84 -11.10 -6.28
C ALA A 135 18.36 -12.53 -6.58
N ASN A 136 17.81 -13.18 -7.60
CA ASN A 136 18.25 -14.51 -8.03
C ASN A 136 19.67 -14.50 -8.61
N SER A 137 20.08 -13.44 -9.32
CA SER A 137 21.43 -13.32 -9.87
C SER A 137 22.52 -13.15 -8.80
N PHE A 138 22.19 -12.56 -7.65
CA PHE A 138 23.11 -12.42 -6.51
C PHE A 138 23.18 -13.68 -5.62
N GLY A 139 22.12 -14.49 -5.57
CA GLY A 139 22.10 -15.75 -4.80
C GLY A 139 22.71 -16.95 -5.52
N GLY A 140 23.04 -16.84 -6.81
CA GLY A 140 23.51 -17.96 -7.65
C GLY A 140 25.02 -18.24 -7.63
N ASN A 141 25.80 -17.60 -6.76
CA ASN A 141 27.28 -17.66 -6.81
C ASN A 141 27.95 -18.25 -5.54
N GLU A 142 27.19 -18.92 -4.65
CA GLU A 142 27.73 -19.60 -3.46
C GLU A 142 27.73 -21.14 -3.55
N SER A 143 27.64 -21.71 -4.75
CA SER A 143 27.73 -23.15 -4.95
C SER A 143 28.62 -23.50 -6.14
N ASN A 144 29.93 -23.30 -5.96
CA ASN A 144 30.99 -24.07 -6.63
C ASN A 144 32.31 -23.95 -5.87
#